data_AF-A0A395IPY4-F1
#
_entry.id   AF-A0A395IPY4-F1
#
_cell.length_a   1.000
_cell.length_b   1.000
_cell.length_c   1.000
_cell.angle_alpha   90.00
_cell.angle_beta   90.00
_cell.angle_gamma   90.00
#
_symmetry.space_group_name_H-M   'P 1'
#
loop_
_entity.id
_entity.type
_entity.pdbx_description
1 polymer ?
#
loop_
_entity_poly.entity_id
_entity_poly.type
_entity_poly.pdbx_seq_one_letter_code
_entity_poly.pdbx_strand_id
1 'polypeptide(L)'
;MPEFYKPSQITKFINDKRNLTRLGICHYRKYELDDACMLWNRCISKINADFASETGDRLRKSGGVDLMNELARLYTAIALKFAKATLIKMGTQLEGQPEQLLLAADAVADVVEGRTRWLTIFSDQFTWQPTAFQLLKLNYREAACARLSNYSRYLLVARDKIDLADRLMPGTPRVLAEKLKIEVAIWEFETMSAS
;
A
#
# COMPACT_ATOMS: atom_id res chain seq x y z
N MET A 1 19.82 11.47 26.47
CA MET A 1 19.92 11.78 25.02
C MET A 1 19.32 13.16 24.78
N PRO A 2 19.76 13.92 23.78
CA PRO A 2 19.17 15.23 23.46
C PRO A 2 17.68 15.08 23.12
N GLU A 3 16.87 16.03 23.58
CA GLU A 3 15.40 16.05 23.38
C GLU A 3 15.02 16.30 21.91
N PHE A 4 15.89 16.99 21.16
CA PHE A 4 15.67 17.33 19.76
C PHE A 4 16.77 16.74 18.87
N TYR A 5 16.37 16.29 17.68
CA TYR A 5 17.29 15.93 16.60
C TYR A 5 17.77 17.18 15.87
N LYS A 6 19.06 17.20 15.54
CA LYS A 6 19.62 18.21 14.63
C LYS A 6 19.06 18.03 13.22
N PRO A 7 18.98 19.09 12.40
CA PRO A 7 18.54 18.99 11.01
C PRO A 7 19.24 17.89 10.20
N SER A 8 20.56 17.73 10.37
CA SER A 8 21.34 16.67 9.70
C SER A 8 20.90 15.25 10.08
N GLN A 9 20.44 15.03 11.30
CA GLN A 9 19.93 13.73 11.76
C GLN A 9 18.56 13.44 11.15
N ILE A 10 17.69 14.45 11.03
CA ILE A 10 16.39 14.35 10.36
C ILE A 10 16.58 14.07 8.87
N THR A 11 17.49 14.80 8.22
CA THR A 11 17.85 14.56 6.82
C THR A 11 18.38 13.15 6.60
N LYS A 12 19.28 12.66 7.48
CA LYS A 12 19.78 11.28 7.42
C LYS A 12 18.65 10.27 7.55
N PHE A 13 17.78 10.44 8.54
CA PHE A 13 16.63 9.58 8.78
C PHE A 13 15.74 9.45 7.52
N ILE A 14 15.37 10.58 6.90
CA ILE A 14 14.57 10.59 5.67
C ILE A 14 15.32 9.96 4.50
N ASN A 15 16.60 10.28 4.33
CA ASN A 15 17.40 9.75 3.24
C ASN A 15 17.54 8.22 3.32
N ASP A 16 17.64 7.66 4.53
CA ASP A 16 17.67 6.20 4.71
C ASP A 16 16.38 5.54 4.21
N LYS A 17 15.21 6.13 4.47
CA LYS A 17 13.91 5.64 3.98
C LYS A 17 13.77 5.80 2.45
N ARG A 18 14.23 6.94 1.91
CA ARG A 18 14.29 7.18 0.46
C ARG A 18 15.21 6.17 -0.24
N ASN A 19 16.36 5.85 0.36
CA ASN A 19 17.33 4.91 -0.21
C ASN A 19 16.78 3.48 -0.27
N LEU A 20 16.12 2.99 0.79
CA LEU A 20 15.40 1.70 0.74
C LEU A 20 14.34 1.69 -0.36
N THR A 21 13.58 2.78 -0.48
CA THR A 21 12.54 2.91 -1.51
C THR A 21 13.13 2.86 -2.92
N ARG A 22 14.26 3.55 -3.16
CA ARG A 22 14.98 3.55 -4.44
C ARG A 22 15.57 2.18 -4.76
N LEU A 23 16.15 1.49 -3.78
CA LEU A 23 16.67 0.15 -3.98
C LEU A 23 15.55 -0.82 -4.40
N GLY A 24 14.37 -0.74 -3.75
CA GLY A 24 13.20 -1.51 -4.18
C GLY A 24 12.75 -1.19 -5.61
N ILE A 25 12.88 0.06 -6.07
CA ILE A 25 12.64 0.43 -7.47
C ILE A 25 13.66 -0.23 -8.41
N CYS A 26 14.93 -0.34 -8.01
CA CYS A 26 15.95 -1.03 -8.81
C CYS A 26 15.60 -2.51 -9.01
N HIS A 27 15.24 -3.22 -7.94
CA HIS A 27 14.79 -4.62 -8.01
C HIS A 27 13.52 -4.76 -8.87
N TYR A 28 12.53 -3.88 -8.65
CA TYR A 28 11.30 -3.87 -9.46
C TYR A 28 11.58 -3.72 -10.96
N ARG A 29 12.53 -2.86 -11.35
CA ARG A 29 12.90 -2.67 -12.77
C ARG A 29 13.59 -3.88 -13.38
N LYS A 30 14.23 -4.72 -12.56
CA LYS A 30 14.83 -6.00 -12.95
C LYS A 30 13.85 -7.17 -12.89
N TYR A 31 12.58 -6.92 -12.57
CA TYR A 31 11.55 -7.94 -12.36
C TYR A 31 11.79 -8.85 -11.14
N GLU A 32 12.66 -8.42 -10.21
CA GLU A 32 12.91 -9.05 -8.92
C GLU A 32 11.82 -8.60 -7.93
N LEU A 33 10.58 -9.05 -8.15
CA LEU A 33 9.39 -8.52 -7.48
C LEU A 33 9.38 -8.79 -5.97
N ASP A 34 9.90 -9.92 -5.53
CA ASP A 34 9.98 -10.29 -4.11
C ASP A 34 10.93 -9.37 -3.34
N ASP A 35 12.13 -9.14 -3.86
CA ASP A 35 13.10 -8.23 -3.26
C ASP A 35 12.55 -6.79 -3.19
N ALA A 36 11.86 -6.36 -4.25
CA ALA A 36 11.21 -5.06 -4.28
C ALA A 36 10.15 -4.92 -3.17
N CYS A 37 9.25 -5.90 -3.06
CA CYS A 37 8.21 -5.93 -2.04
C CYS A 37 8.79 -6.00 -0.62
N MET A 38 9.80 -6.84 -0.40
CA MET A 38 10.50 -6.96 0.88
C MET A 38 11.11 -5.62 1.32
N LEU A 39 11.81 -4.91 0.43
CA LEU A 39 12.46 -3.64 0.77
C LEU A 39 11.45 -2.54 1.10
N TRP A 40 10.35 -2.50 0.37
CA TRP A 40 9.25 -1.55 0.62
C TRP A 40 8.52 -1.85 1.92
N ASN A 41 8.22 -3.11 2.20
CA ASN A 41 7.62 -3.52 3.46
C ASN A 41 8.57 -3.19 4.63
N ARG A 42 9.87 -3.53 4.52
CA ARG A 42 10.88 -3.17 5.51
C ARG A 42 10.96 -1.67 5.76
N CYS A 43 10.82 -0.84 4.73
CA CYS A 43 10.80 0.61 4.87
C CYS A 43 9.59 1.07 5.72
N ILE A 44 8.40 0.54 5.41
CA ILE A 44 7.16 0.79 6.16
C ILE A 44 7.31 0.32 7.62
N SER A 45 7.79 -0.91 7.85
CA SER A 45 7.97 -1.44 9.20
C SER A 45 8.94 -0.60 10.03
N LYS A 46 10.03 -0.09 9.42
CA LYS A 46 10.95 0.82 10.09
C LYS A 46 10.26 2.14 10.46
N ILE A 47 9.49 2.74 9.55
CA ILE A 47 8.73 3.97 9.87
C ILE A 47 7.78 3.70 11.05
N ASN A 48 7.02 2.60 11.01
CA ASN A 48 6.10 2.25 12.10
C ASN A 48 6.83 2.03 13.43
N ALA A 49 7.95 1.30 13.43
CA ALA A 49 8.74 1.04 14.63
C ALA A 49 9.37 2.32 15.20
N ASP A 50 9.92 3.18 14.35
CA ASP A 50 10.47 4.47 14.77
C ASP A 50 9.37 5.31 15.44
N PHE A 51 8.17 5.34 14.85
CA PHE A 51 7.02 6.13 15.32
C PHE A 51 6.19 5.50 16.45
N ALA A 52 6.46 4.25 16.82
CA ALA A 52 5.90 3.58 17.99
C ALA A 52 6.79 3.75 19.25
N SER A 53 7.84 4.56 19.17
CA SER A 53 8.83 4.74 20.24
C SER A 53 9.10 6.22 20.51
N GLU A 54 9.85 6.52 21.58
CA GLU A 54 10.35 7.87 21.89
C GLU A 54 11.14 8.51 20.72
N THR A 55 11.74 7.69 19.85
CA THR A 55 12.41 8.17 18.64
C THR A 55 11.44 8.93 17.75
N GLY A 56 10.23 8.40 17.57
CA GLY A 56 9.14 9.02 16.83
C GLY A 56 8.75 10.37 17.41
N ASP A 57 8.56 10.44 18.74
CA ASP A 57 8.20 11.68 19.42
C ASP A 57 9.25 12.77 19.22
N ARG A 58 10.53 12.42 19.35
CA ARG A 58 11.65 13.35 19.10
C ARG A 58 11.72 13.77 17.64
N LEU A 59 11.51 12.85 16.69
CA LEU A 59 11.46 13.15 15.26
C LEU A 59 10.32 14.12 14.95
N ARG A 60 9.11 13.88 15.48
CA ARG A 60 7.94 14.75 15.32
C ARG A 60 8.20 16.16 15.84
N LYS A 61 8.69 16.27 17.08
CA LYS A 61 9.02 17.57 17.70
C LYS A 61 10.08 18.35 16.92
N SER A 62 11.07 17.65 16.37
CA SER A 62 12.24 18.29 15.74
C SER A 62 12.02 18.60 14.25
N GLY A 63 11.32 17.73 13.53
CA GLY A 63 11.05 17.88 12.10
C GLY A 63 9.75 18.58 11.77
N GLY A 64 8.81 18.64 12.73
CA GLY A 64 7.53 19.31 12.58
C GLY A 64 6.72 18.82 11.38
N VAL A 65 5.86 19.71 10.89
CA VAL A 65 4.91 19.45 9.79
C VAL A 65 5.62 19.03 8.49
N ASP A 66 6.81 19.57 8.21
CA ASP A 66 7.54 19.26 6.98
C ASP A 66 8.00 17.81 6.93
N LEU A 67 8.56 17.29 8.04
CA LEU A 67 8.93 15.89 8.15
C LEU A 67 7.71 14.98 8.02
N MET A 68 6.61 15.33 8.68
CA MET A 68 5.38 14.54 8.68
C MET A 68 4.72 14.51 7.30
N ASN A 69 4.69 15.65 6.60
CA ASN A 69 4.26 15.73 5.21
C ASN A 69 5.09 14.83 4.29
N GLU A 70 6.41 14.83 4.50
CA GLU A 70 7.29 14.01 3.71
C GLU A 70 7.08 12.51 3.96
N LEU A 71 6.94 12.10 5.22
CA LEU A 71 6.65 10.73 5.58
C LEU A 71 5.30 10.26 5.06
N ALA A 72 4.24 11.07 5.21
CA ALA A 72 2.92 10.75 4.69
C ALA A 72 2.94 10.50 3.17
N ARG A 73 3.68 11.35 2.44
CA ARG A 73 3.90 11.20 0.98
C ARG A 73 4.69 9.93 0.66
N LEU A 74 5.79 9.70 1.37
CA LEU A 74 6.66 8.54 1.15
C LEU A 74 5.92 7.23 1.44
N TYR A 75 5.23 7.14 2.57
CA TYR A 75 4.46 5.97 2.98
C TYR A 75 3.38 5.63 1.94
N THR A 76 2.61 6.63 1.51
CA THR A 76 1.60 6.44 0.44
C THR A 76 2.26 6.00 -0.88
N ALA A 77 3.41 6.57 -1.23
CA ALA A 77 4.13 6.20 -2.45
C ALA A 77 4.71 4.79 -2.41
N ILE A 78 5.10 4.29 -1.22
CA ILE A 78 5.55 2.92 -1.00
C ILE A 78 4.37 1.96 -1.10
N ALA A 79 3.26 2.23 -0.40
CA ALA A 79 2.04 1.40 -0.46
C ALA A 79 1.54 1.21 -1.89
N LEU A 80 1.54 2.30 -2.69
CA LEU A 80 1.21 2.24 -4.12
C LEU A 80 2.15 1.33 -4.91
N LYS A 81 3.46 1.37 -4.63
CA LYS A 81 4.46 0.56 -5.34
C LYS A 81 4.34 -0.91 -4.96
N PHE A 82 4.21 -1.19 -3.66
CA PHE A 82 3.99 -2.52 -3.12
C PHE A 82 2.77 -3.17 -3.77
N ALA A 83 1.59 -2.53 -3.69
CA ALA A 83 0.37 -3.05 -4.31
C ALA A 83 0.51 -3.27 -5.83
N LYS A 84 1.29 -2.43 -6.53
CA LYS A 84 1.55 -2.61 -7.97
C LYS A 84 2.41 -3.85 -8.25
N ALA A 85 3.52 -4.01 -7.53
CA ALA A 85 4.42 -5.14 -7.73
C ALA A 85 3.75 -6.44 -7.33
N THR A 86 3.01 -6.47 -6.23
CA THR A 86 2.23 -7.63 -5.82
C THR A 86 1.18 -8.00 -6.86
N LEU A 87 0.43 -7.04 -7.40
CA LEU A 87 -0.53 -7.31 -8.47
C LEU A 87 0.13 -7.96 -9.70
N ILE A 88 1.29 -7.46 -10.13
CA ILE A 88 2.05 -8.05 -11.23
C ILE A 88 2.52 -9.46 -10.88
N LYS A 89 3.04 -9.65 -9.66
CA LYS A 89 3.49 -10.95 -9.17
C LYS A 89 2.35 -11.97 -9.19
N MET A 90 1.19 -11.61 -8.66
CA MET A 90 0.00 -12.47 -8.63
C MET A 90 -0.43 -12.91 -10.03
N GLY A 91 -0.44 -11.97 -10.99
CA GLY A 91 -0.86 -12.25 -12.35
C GLY A 91 0.19 -12.90 -13.26
N THR A 92 1.43 -13.13 -12.79
CA THR A 92 2.50 -13.68 -13.67
C THR A 92 3.34 -14.78 -13.04
N GLN A 93 3.50 -14.80 -11.71
CA GLN A 93 4.38 -15.74 -11.00
C GLN A 93 3.63 -16.67 -10.05
N LEU A 94 2.41 -16.31 -9.64
CA LEU A 94 1.60 -17.05 -8.66
C LEU A 94 0.33 -17.66 -9.26
N GLU A 95 0.22 -17.70 -10.59
CA GLU A 95 -0.91 -18.34 -11.25
C GLU A 95 -0.95 -19.84 -10.88
N GLY A 96 -2.15 -20.34 -10.56
CA GLY A 96 -2.34 -21.72 -10.09
C GLY A 96 -1.87 -21.99 -8.66
N GLN A 97 -1.47 -20.97 -7.89
CA GLN A 97 -0.95 -21.09 -6.53
C GLN A 97 -1.88 -20.39 -5.52
N PRO A 98 -3.03 -21.00 -5.15
CA PRO A 98 -4.11 -20.33 -4.41
C PRO A 98 -3.69 -19.82 -3.02
N GLU A 99 -2.87 -20.58 -2.29
CA GLU A 99 -2.39 -20.15 -0.97
C GLU A 99 -1.46 -18.92 -1.09
N GLN A 100 -0.58 -18.91 -2.09
CA GLN A 100 0.35 -17.81 -2.34
C GLN A 100 -0.39 -16.57 -2.85
N LEU A 101 -1.47 -16.74 -3.64
CA LEU A 101 -2.36 -15.65 -4.04
C LEU A 101 -3.09 -15.05 -2.84
N LEU A 102 -3.56 -15.87 -1.92
CA LEU A 102 -4.17 -15.39 -0.67
C LEU A 102 -3.19 -14.58 0.16
N LEU A 103 -2.01 -15.12 0.45
CA LEU A 103 -0.97 -14.42 1.22
C LEU A 103 -0.54 -13.10 0.56
N ALA A 104 -0.51 -13.05 -0.77
CA ALA A 104 -0.22 -11.83 -1.51
C ALA A 104 -1.34 -10.78 -1.36
N ALA A 105 -2.61 -11.19 -1.36
CA ALA A 105 -3.74 -10.30 -1.11
C ALA A 105 -3.74 -9.78 0.33
N ASP A 106 -3.52 -10.66 1.32
CA ASP A 106 -3.38 -10.31 2.74
C ASP A 106 -2.30 -9.24 2.91
N ALA A 107 -1.11 -9.46 2.33
CA ALA A 107 0.00 -8.52 2.43
C ALA A 107 -0.32 -7.13 1.83
N VAL A 108 -1.12 -7.07 0.76
CA VAL A 108 -1.55 -5.77 0.19
C VAL A 108 -2.56 -5.10 1.12
N ALA A 109 -3.54 -5.84 1.64
CA ALA A 109 -4.52 -5.32 2.59
C ALA A 109 -3.82 -4.75 3.84
N ASP A 110 -2.88 -5.48 4.43
CA ASP A 110 -2.10 -5.07 5.60
C ASP A 110 -1.33 -3.77 5.37
N VAL A 111 -0.68 -3.64 4.20
CA VAL A 111 0.07 -2.44 3.84
C VAL A 111 -0.87 -1.24 3.64
N VAL A 112 -2.04 -1.44 3.02
CA VAL A 112 -3.01 -0.37 2.79
C VAL A 112 -3.68 0.07 4.11
N GLU A 113 -4.07 -0.88 4.94
CA GLU A 113 -4.65 -0.62 6.25
C GLU A 113 -3.63 0.06 7.17
N GLY A 114 -2.40 -0.47 7.24
CA GLY A 114 -1.32 0.12 8.01
C GLY A 114 -1.03 1.58 7.61
N ARG A 115 -1.01 1.86 6.30
CA ARG A 115 -0.92 3.23 5.77
C ARG A 115 -2.08 4.11 6.21
N THR A 116 -3.31 3.61 6.14
CA THR A 116 -4.52 4.35 6.53
C THR A 116 -4.51 4.66 8.02
N ARG A 117 -4.17 3.67 8.85
CA ARG A 117 -4.05 3.79 10.29
C ARG A 117 -2.97 4.81 10.68
N TRP A 118 -1.79 4.70 10.09
CA TRP A 118 -0.68 5.64 10.37
C TRP A 118 -1.08 7.09 10.04
N LEU A 119 -1.69 7.32 8.87
CA LEU A 119 -2.14 8.67 8.49
C LEU A 119 -3.26 9.20 9.39
N THR A 120 -4.12 8.32 9.90
CA THR A 120 -5.19 8.70 10.83
C THR A 120 -4.62 9.11 12.18
N ILE A 121 -3.68 8.32 12.73
CA ILE A 121 -3.02 8.59 14.03
C ILE A 121 -2.33 9.96 14.03
N PHE A 122 -1.70 10.34 12.92
CA PHE A 122 -0.93 11.59 12.82
C PHE A 122 -1.65 12.67 12.00
N SER A 123 -2.97 12.57 11.84
CA SER A 123 -3.76 13.43 10.93
C SER A 123 -3.70 14.92 11.28
N ASP A 124 -3.42 15.25 12.53
CA ASP A 124 -3.26 16.62 13.05
C ASP A 124 -1.85 17.20 12.86
N GLN A 125 -0.90 16.38 12.40
CA GLN A 125 0.53 16.72 12.36
C GLN A 125 1.10 16.90 10.96
N PHE A 126 0.28 16.76 9.92
CA PHE A 126 0.66 17.03 8.54
C PHE A 126 -0.51 17.68 7.78
N THR A 127 -0.20 18.36 6.69
CA THR A 127 -1.18 19.02 5.82
C THR A 127 -1.29 18.36 4.45
N TRP A 128 -0.33 17.51 4.10
CA TRP A 128 -0.29 16.80 2.83
C TRP A 128 -1.43 15.79 2.74
N GLN A 129 -2.14 15.80 1.60
CA GLN A 129 -3.18 14.83 1.30
C GLN A 129 -2.85 14.09 -0.01
N PRO A 130 -3.18 12.80 -0.12
CA PRO A 130 -3.06 12.07 -1.37
C PRO A 130 -4.03 12.65 -2.41
N THR A 131 -3.62 12.66 -3.67
CA THR A 131 -4.53 13.07 -4.75
C THR A 131 -5.61 12.01 -4.99
N ALA A 132 -6.75 12.40 -5.56
CA ALA A 132 -7.81 11.45 -5.97
C ALA A 132 -7.26 10.35 -6.88
N PHE A 133 -6.32 10.69 -7.78
CA PHE A 133 -5.66 9.71 -8.64
C PHE A 133 -4.74 8.74 -7.90
N GLN A 134 -4.06 9.18 -6.84
CA GLN A 134 -3.27 8.29 -5.99
C GLN A 134 -4.18 7.33 -5.22
N LEU A 135 -5.28 7.83 -4.65
CA LEU A 135 -6.27 7.01 -3.95
C LEU A 135 -6.94 6.02 -4.90
N LEU A 136 -7.32 6.44 -6.12
CA LEU A 136 -7.88 5.54 -7.14
C LEU A 136 -6.91 4.41 -7.44
N LYS A 137 -5.63 4.72 -7.69
CA LYS A 137 -4.63 3.69 -7.99
C LYS A 137 -4.46 2.69 -6.86
N LEU A 138 -4.53 3.16 -5.61
CA LEU A 138 -4.36 2.30 -4.46
C LEU A 138 -5.56 1.35 -4.32
N ASN A 139 -6.78 1.90 -4.32
CA ASN A 139 -8.02 1.14 -4.21
C ASN A 139 -8.20 0.16 -5.39
N TYR A 140 -7.91 0.58 -6.63
CA TYR A 140 -7.93 -0.31 -7.79
C TYR A 140 -6.98 -1.50 -7.63
N ARG A 141 -5.75 -1.28 -7.13
CA ARG A 141 -4.76 -2.35 -6.99
C ARG A 141 -5.13 -3.32 -5.87
N GLU A 142 -5.58 -2.79 -4.75
CA GLU A 142 -6.10 -3.60 -3.64
C GLU A 142 -7.29 -4.45 -4.11
N ALA A 143 -8.24 -3.86 -4.84
CA ALA A 143 -9.37 -4.58 -5.41
C ALA A 143 -8.94 -5.70 -6.36
N ALA A 144 -8.00 -5.42 -7.25
CA ALA A 144 -7.50 -6.40 -8.21
C ALA A 144 -6.74 -7.55 -7.52
N CYS A 145 -5.92 -7.27 -6.51
CA CYS A 145 -5.27 -8.30 -5.69
C CYS A 145 -6.30 -9.15 -4.93
N ALA A 146 -7.28 -8.50 -4.31
CA ALA A 146 -8.36 -9.17 -3.59
C ALA A 146 -9.14 -10.11 -4.52
N ARG A 147 -9.50 -9.66 -5.72
CA ARG A 147 -10.13 -10.52 -6.75
C ARG A 147 -9.24 -11.70 -7.14
N LEU A 148 -7.95 -11.45 -7.42
CA LEU A 148 -7.02 -12.51 -7.84
C LEU A 148 -6.77 -13.57 -6.77
N SER A 149 -7.01 -13.27 -5.48
CA SER A 149 -6.99 -14.30 -4.44
C SER A 149 -8.06 -15.39 -4.69
N ASN A 150 -9.19 -15.01 -5.30
CA ASN A 150 -10.36 -15.86 -5.50
C ASN A 150 -10.92 -16.49 -4.21
N TYR A 151 -10.74 -15.82 -3.07
CA TYR A 151 -11.33 -16.21 -1.79
C TYR A 151 -12.55 -15.35 -1.47
N SER A 152 -13.63 -16.00 -1.01
CA SER A 152 -14.91 -15.34 -0.69
C SER A 152 -14.78 -14.10 0.19
N ARG A 153 -13.96 -14.18 1.24
CA ARG A 153 -13.72 -13.05 2.16
C ARG A 153 -13.17 -11.81 1.45
N TYR A 154 -12.43 -11.99 0.36
CA TYR A 154 -11.80 -10.91 -0.40
C TYR A 154 -12.63 -10.42 -1.58
N LEU A 155 -13.59 -11.19 -2.07
CA LEU A 155 -14.43 -10.74 -3.18
C LEU A 155 -15.31 -9.54 -2.78
N LEU A 156 -15.82 -9.52 -1.54
CA LEU A 156 -16.53 -8.35 -1.00
C LEU A 156 -15.61 -7.14 -0.84
N VAL A 157 -14.40 -7.36 -0.32
CA VAL A 157 -13.38 -6.30 -0.24
C VAL A 157 -13.04 -5.76 -1.62
N ALA A 158 -12.92 -6.62 -2.63
CA ALA A 158 -12.66 -6.22 -4.00
C ALA A 158 -13.76 -5.29 -4.53
N ARG A 159 -15.03 -5.65 -4.30
CA ARG A 159 -16.20 -4.84 -4.68
C ARG A 159 -16.18 -3.46 -4.01
N ASP A 160 -16.00 -3.42 -2.69
CA ASP A 160 -15.97 -2.14 -1.95
C ASP A 160 -14.85 -1.21 -2.43
N LYS A 161 -13.67 -1.77 -2.67
CA LYS A 161 -12.49 -1.01 -3.11
C LYS A 161 -12.62 -0.54 -4.55
N ILE A 162 -13.16 -1.36 -5.46
CA ILE A 162 -13.35 -0.91 -6.85
C ILE A 162 -14.43 0.18 -6.94
N ASP A 163 -15.46 0.12 -6.10
CA ASP A 163 -16.49 1.17 -6.02
C ASP A 163 -15.94 2.47 -5.42
N LEU A 164 -15.03 2.40 -4.45
CA LEU A 164 -14.29 3.58 -3.99
C LEU A 164 -13.41 4.16 -5.10
N ALA A 165 -12.74 3.32 -5.89
CA ALA A 165 -11.94 3.78 -7.02
C ALA A 165 -12.79 4.50 -8.09
N ASP A 166 -13.98 3.96 -8.40
CA ASP A 166 -14.90 4.58 -9.36
C ASP A 166 -15.48 5.90 -8.82
N ARG A 167 -15.86 5.98 -7.54
CA ARG A 167 -16.29 7.25 -6.93
C ARG A 167 -15.21 8.34 -6.97
N LEU A 168 -13.94 7.97 -6.84
CA LEU A 168 -12.83 8.92 -6.88
C LEU A 168 -12.59 9.49 -8.28
N MET A 169 -12.71 8.66 -9.33
CA MET A 169 -12.69 9.13 -10.72
C MET A 169 -13.64 8.28 -11.60
N PRO A 170 -14.90 8.70 -11.72
CA PRO A 170 -15.94 7.93 -12.39
C PRO A 170 -15.63 7.65 -13.86
N GLY A 171 -16.03 6.46 -14.33
CA GLY A 171 -15.96 6.12 -15.75
C GLY A 171 -14.56 5.78 -16.25
N THR A 172 -13.59 5.58 -15.35
CA THR A 172 -12.24 5.16 -15.73
C THR A 172 -12.29 3.75 -16.37
N PRO A 173 -11.90 3.55 -17.65
CA PRO A 173 -12.13 2.28 -18.35
C PRO A 173 -11.52 1.05 -17.66
N ARG A 174 -10.32 1.21 -17.08
CA ARG A 174 -9.67 0.12 -16.32
C ARG A 174 -10.42 -0.24 -15.05
N VAL A 175 -11.02 0.74 -14.37
CA VAL A 175 -11.80 0.51 -13.14
C VAL A 175 -13.09 -0.23 -13.49
N LEU A 176 -13.80 0.21 -14.53
CA LEU A 176 -15.01 -0.46 -15.02
C LEU A 176 -14.74 -1.90 -15.46
N ALA A 177 -13.65 -2.13 -16.21
CA ALA A 177 -13.27 -3.47 -16.64
C ALA A 177 -12.95 -4.39 -15.46
N GLU A 178 -12.28 -3.90 -14.42
CA GLU A 178 -11.99 -4.71 -13.23
C GLU A 178 -13.25 -4.94 -12.39
N LYS A 179 -14.14 -3.95 -12.29
CA LYS A 179 -15.44 -4.10 -11.63
C LYS A 179 -16.26 -5.23 -12.24
N LEU A 180 -16.33 -5.32 -13.57
CA LEU A 180 -16.99 -6.43 -14.26
C LEU A 180 -16.38 -7.79 -13.90
N LYS A 181 -15.04 -7.90 -13.84
CA LYS A 181 -14.38 -9.16 -13.44
C LYS A 181 -14.67 -9.54 -12.00
N ILE A 182 -14.81 -8.57 -11.11
CA ILE A 182 -15.16 -8.80 -9.71
C ILE A 182 -16.58 -9.36 -9.62
N GLU A 183 -17.54 -8.76 -10.33
CA GLU A 183 -18.93 -9.25 -10.36
C GLU A 183 -19.03 -10.68 -10.91
N VAL A 184 -18.28 -10.99 -11.98
CA VAL A 184 -18.21 -12.35 -12.52
C VAL A 184 -17.66 -13.33 -11.48
N ALA A 185 -16.55 -12.99 -10.82
CA ALA A 185 -15.95 -13.87 -9.81
C ALA A 185 -16.89 -14.11 -8.61
N ILE A 186 -17.66 -13.10 -8.20
CA ILE A 186 -18.67 -13.25 -7.14
C ILE A 186 -19.77 -14.22 -7.56
N TRP A 187 -20.31 -14.04 -8.77
CA TRP A 187 -21.36 -14.92 -9.30
C TRP A 187 -20.87 -16.38 -9.45
N GLU A 188 -19.65 -16.58 -9.95
CA GLU A 188 -19.03 -17.92 -10.05
C GLU A 188 -18.89 -18.57 -8.67
N PHE A 189 -18.48 -17.80 -7.66
CA PHE A 189 -18.35 -18.31 -6.29
C PHE A 189 -19.71 -18.71 -5.67
N GLU A 190 -20.74 -17.89 -5.87
CA GLU A 190 -22.10 -18.15 -5.37
C GLU A 190 -22.70 -19.41 -6.01
N THR A 191 -22.48 -19.61 -7.32
CA THR A 191 -23.01 -20.79 -8.04
C THR A 191 -22.29 -22.09 -7.66
N MET A 192 -20.97 -22.04 -7.44
CA MET A 192 -20.20 -23.19 -6.95
C MET A 192 -20.57 -23.59 -5.52
N SER A 193 -20.97 -22.64 -4.67
CA SER A 193 -21.35 -22.90 -3.28
C SER A 193 -22.76 -23.47 -3.13
N ALA A 194 -23.60 -23.36 -4.16
CA ALA A 194 -24.97 -23.87 -4.21
C ALA A 194 -25.11 -25.28 -4.81
N SER A 195 -24.00 -25.84 -5.30
CA SER A 195 -23.90 -27.16 -5.95
C SER A 195 -23.37 -28.22 -4.99
#